data_AF-A0A7T0BV77-F1
#
_entry.id   AF-A0A7T0BV77-F1
#
_cell.length_a   1.000
_cell.length_b   1.000
_cell.length_c   1.000
_cell.angle_alpha   90.00
_cell.angle_beta   90.00
_cell.angle_gamma   90.00
#
_symmetry.space_group_name_H-M   'P 1'
#
loop_
_entity.id
_entity.type
_entity.pdbx_description
1 polymer ?
#
loop_
_entity_poly.entity_id
_entity_poly.type
_entity_poly.pdbx_seq_one_letter_code
_entity_poly.pdbx_strand_id
1 'polypeptide(L)' 'MKVEMKTTQYACPEGHTVVRYSQGQQVDLPDLLAKLFIKEGWAHRVSKRQTKAQGAAPENKSRKGNPSERGIHGS' A
#
# COMPACT_ATOMS: atom_id res chain seq x y z
N MET A 1 0.55 -17.41 2.94
CA MET A 1 -0.46 -16.33 3.07
C MET A 1 0.23 -15.09 3.62
N LYS A 2 0.06 -13.95 2.95
CA LYS A 2 0.68 -12.69 3.38
C LYS A 2 -0.13 -11.99 4.47
N VAL A 3 0.53 -11.66 5.58
CA VAL A 3 -0.05 -10.90 6.70
C VAL A 3 0.88 -9.77 7.11
N GLU A 4 0.32 -8.72 7.69
CA GLU A 4 1.07 -7.60 8.26
C GLU A 4 0.87 -7.61 9.78
N MET A 5 1.98 -7.51 10.49
CA MET A 5 2.01 -7.61 11.95
C MET A 5 1.57 -6.30 12.59
N LYS A 6 0.62 -6.36 13.53
CA LYS A 6 0.18 -5.20 14.31
C LYS A 6 1.03 -4.97 15.54
N THR A 7 1.69 -6.00 16.07
CA THR A 7 2.56 -5.94 17.24
C THR A 7 3.82 -6.77 16.99
N THR A 8 4.87 -6.50 17.77
CA THR A 8 6.08 -7.31 17.69
C THR A 8 5.83 -8.64 18.40
N GLN A 9 5.90 -9.76 17.68
CA GLN A 9 5.69 -11.10 18.22
C GLN A 9 6.88 -12.00 17.91
N TYR A 10 7.05 -13.01 18.75
CA TYR A 10 8.02 -14.09 18.55
C TYR A 10 7.24 -15.37 18.36
N ALA A 11 7.44 -16.05 17.23
CA ALA A 11 6.79 -17.33 17.00
C ALA A 11 7.70 -18.30 16.27
N CYS A 12 7.44 -19.58 16.50
CA CYS A 12 8.18 -20.69 15.95
C CYS A 12 7.31 -21.39 14.89
N PRO A 13 7.34 -20.95 13.62
CA PRO A 13 6.47 -21.51 12.59
C PRO A 13 6.73 -23.00 12.32
N GLU A 14 7.96 -23.45 12.51
CA GLU A 14 8.44 -24.80 12.17
C GLU A 14 8.82 -25.64 13.41
N GLY A 15 8.57 -25.15 14.63
CA GLY A 15 8.92 -25.86 15.87
C GLY A 15 10.41 -25.86 16.25
N HIS A 16 11.32 -25.46 15.35
CA HIS A 16 12.77 -25.49 15.58
C HIS A 16 13.45 -24.12 15.66
N THR A 17 12.81 -23.03 15.25
CA THR A 17 13.42 -21.69 15.21
C THR A 17 12.45 -20.60 15.58
N VAL A 18 12.80 -19.81 16.59
CA VAL A 18 12.04 -18.62 16.99
C VAL A 18 12.35 -17.49 16.04
N VAL A 19 11.33 -17.04 15.30
CA VAL A 19 11.41 -15.91 14.40
C VAL A 19 10.79 -14.69 15.08
N ARG A 20 11.49 -13.56 15.01
CA ARG A 20 10.97 -12.26 15.44
C ARG A 20 10.20 -11.60 14.30
N TYR A 21 8.95 -11.31 14.55
CA TYR A 21 8.05 -10.59 13.65
C TYR A 21 7.85 -9.18 14.17
N SER A 22 8.48 -8.20 13.55
CA SER A 22 8.38 -6.80 13.97
C SER A 22 7.01 -6.20 13.60
N GLN A 23 6.51 -5.30 14.43
CA GLN A 23 5.31 -4.50 14.11
C GLN A 23 5.46 -3.77 12.77
N GLY A 24 4.40 -3.76 11.95
CA GLY A 24 4.37 -3.17 10.61
C GLY A 24 5.04 -4.02 9.53
N GLN A 25 5.68 -5.13 9.90
CA GLN A 25 6.34 -6.00 8.93
C GLN A 25 5.31 -6.87 8.20
N GLN A 26 5.43 -6.92 6.87
CA GLN A 26 4.68 -7.84 6.04
C GLN A 26 5.47 -9.13 5.84
N VAL A 27 4.91 -10.25 6.28
CA VAL A 27 5.53 -11.57 6.17
C VAL A 27 4.59 -12.54 5.46
N ASP A 28 5.16 -13.49 4.73
CA ASP A 28 4.40 -14.63 4.24
C ASP A 28 4.49 -15.76 5.26
N LEU A 29 3.34 -16.16 5.80
CA LEU A 29 3.21 -17.21 6.80
C LEU A 29 2.35 -18.36 6.24
N PRO A 30 2.56 -19.60 6.70
CA PRO A 30 1.69 -20.71 6.37
C PRO A 30 0.25 -20.42 6.82
N ASP A 31 -0.73 -20.89 6.05
CA ASP A 31 -2.15 -20.55 6.22
C ASP A 31 -2.71 -20.82 7.63
N LEU A 32 -2.28 -21.92 8.26
CA LEU A 32 -2.70 -22.25 9.62
C LEU A 32 -2.21 -21.21 10.63
N LEU A 33 -0.93 -20.83 10.56
CA LEU A 33 -0.31 -19.86 11.46
C LEU A 33 -0.84 -18.45 11.18
N ALA A 34 -0.98 -18.08 9.91
CA ALA A 34 -1.58 -16.80 9.52
C ALA A 34 -3.00 -16.64 10.07
N LYS A 35 -3.83 -17.68 9.99
CA LYS A 35 -5.19 -17.68 10.56
C LYS A 35 -5.18 -17.51 12.08
N LEU A 36 -4.26 -18.16 12.79
CA LEU A 36 -4.11 -17.99 14.23
C LEU A 36 -3.76 -16.54 14.58
N PHE A 37 -2.77 -15.96 13.89
CA PHE A 37 -2.33 -14.58 14.12
C PHE A 37 -3.43 -13.56 13.84
N ILE A 38 -4.25 -13.80 12.81
CA ILE A 38 -5.41 -12.94 12.51
C ILE A 38 -6.49 -13.11 13.57
N LYS A 39 -6.77 -14.36 13.99
CA LYS A 39 -7.79 -14.68 15.00
C LYS A 39 -7.46 -14.07 16.37
N GLU A 40 -6.19 -14.08 16.77
CA GLU A 40 -5.71 -13.45 18.01
C GLU A 40 -5.54 -11.93 17.88
N GLY A 41 -5.71 -11.37 16.69
CA GLY A 41 -5.59 -9.93 16.44
C GLY A 41 -4.15 -9.41 16.38
N TRP A 42 -3.16 -10.30 16.29
CA TRP A 42 -1.73 -9.93 16.18
C TRP A 42 -1.32 -9.49 14.78
N ALA A 43 -2.05 -9.94 13.75
CA ALA A 43 -1.79 -9.56 12.38
C ALA A 43 -3.09 -9.31 11.61
N HIS A 44 -2.97 -8.73 10.42
CA HIS A 44 -4.09 -8.62 9.47
C HIS A 44 -3.70 -9.13 8.10
N ARG A 45 -4.68 -9.66 7.36
CA ARG A 45 -4.45 -10.25 6.04
C ARG A 45 -4.13 -9.14 5.04
N VAL A 46 -2.93 -9.21 4.46
CA VAL A 46 -2.57 -8.35 3.32
C VAL A 46 -3.05 -9.04 2.06
N SER A 47 -4.31 -8.81 1.72
CA SER A 47 -4.72 -9.03 0.34
C SER A 47 -4.01 -7.97 -0.49
N LYS A 48 -3.18 -8.40 -1.45
CA LYS A 48 -2.83 -7.55 -2.60
C LYS A 48 -4.15 -7.21 -3.28
N ARG A 49 -4.86 -6.18 -2.80
CA ARG A 49 -5.58 -5.32 -3.70
C ARG A 49 -4.46 -4.80 -4.58
N GLN A 50 -4.29 -5.40 -5.76
CA GLN A 50 -3.87 -4.62 -6.90
C GLN A 50 -4.70 -3.36 -6.78
N THR A 51 -4.04 -2.25 -6.48
CA THR A 51 -4.57 -0.95 -6.80
C THR A 51 -4.92 -1.06 -8.28
N LYS A 52 -6.17 -1.42 -8.59
CA LYS A 52 -6.82 -0.93 -9.78
C LYS A 52 -6.65 0.56 -9.61
N ALA A 53 -5.72 1.13 -10.36
CA ALA A 53 -5.61 2.56 -10.53
C ALA A 53 -7.02 3.01 -10.96
N GLN A 54 -7.82 3.44 -9.99
CA GLN A 54 -9.09 4.08 -10.25
C GLN A 54 -8.72 5.42 -10.86
N GLY A 55 -8.85 5.48 -12.19
CA GLY A 55 -8.88 6.69 -13.00
C GLY A 55 -7.74 7.66 -12.75
N ALA A 56 -6.76 7.70 -13.65
CA ALA A 56 -6.22 9.00 -14.00
C ALA A 56 -7.42 9.84 -14.50
N ALA A 57 -7.94 10.70 -13.64
CA ALA A 57 -8.90 11.71 -14.05
C ALA A 57 -8.25 12.48 -15.22
N PRO A 58 -8.91 12.63 -16.38
CA PRO A 58 -8.35 13.44 -17.45
C PRO A 58 -8.11 14.84 -16.89
N GLU A 59 -6.87 15.32 -17.00
CA GLU A 59 -6.49 16.69 -16.65
C GLU A 59 -7.42 17.66 -17.40
N ASN A 60 -8.50 18.09 -16.75
CA ASN A 60 -9.24 19.26 -17.19
C ASN A 60 -8.45 20.50 -16.73
N LYS A 61 -7.34 20.79 -17.43
CA LYS A 61 -6.68 22.09 -17.34
C LYS A 61 -7.46 23.07 -18.20
N SER A 62 -8.44 23.70 -17.56
CA SER A 62 -9.00 24.99 -17.97
C SER A 62 -7.87 25.96 -18.35
N ARG A 63 -7.62 26.13 -19.65
CA ARG A 63 -7.01 27.37 -20.18
C ARG A 63 -8.11 28.25 -20.74
N LYS A 64 -8.87 28.87 -19.82
CA LYS A 64 -9.63 30.07 -20.12
C LYS A 64 -8.66 31.26 -20.11
N GLY A 65 -8.58 31.94 -21.26
CA GLY A 65 -8.55 33.41 -21.35
C GLY A 65 -7.23 34.13 -21.09
N ASN A 66 -6.62 34.64 -22.16
CA ASN A 66 -6.57 36.10 -22.41
C ASN A 66 -6.06 36.38 -23.85
N PRO A 67 -6.86 37.00 -24.73
CA PRO A 67 -6.38 37.57 -25.98
C PRO A 67 -6.10 39.08 -25.77
N SER A 68 -4.83 39.45 -25.71
CA SER A 68 -4.30 40.82 -25.89
C SER A 68 -2.78 40.67 -25.80
N GLU A 69 -1.95 41.17 -26.70
CA GLU A 69 -1.99 42.50 -27.31
C GLU A 69 -1.12 42.48 -28.57
N ARG A 70 -1.61 43.16 -29.60
CA ARG A 70 -0.98 43.32 -30.91
C ARG A 70 0.11 44.39 -30.78
N GLY A 71 1.36 43.95 -30.63
CA GLY A 71 2.55 44.82 -30.61
C GLY A 71 3.06 45.10 -32.03
N ILE A 72 2.87 46.35 -32.43
CA ILE A 72 3.16 47.05 -33.68
C ILE A 72 4.63 47.13 -34.13
N HIS A 73 4.76 47.39 -35.43
CA HIS A 73 5.89 47.76 -36.30
C HIS A 73 6.85 48.84 -35.77
N GLY A 74 8.13 48.79 -36.19
CA GLY A 74 9.11 49.90 -36.20
C GLY A 74 10.53 49.43 -35.84
N SER A 75 11.62 49.78 -36.52
CA SER A 75 11.91 50.60 -37.72
C SER A 75 13.07 49.96 -38.48
#